data_AF-A0A1V4S5U7-F1
#
_entry.id   AF-A0A1V4S5U7-F1
#
_cell.length_a   1.000
_cell.length_b   1.000
_cell.length_c   1.000
_cell.angle_alpha   90.00
_cell.angle_beta   90.00
_cell.angle_gamma   90.00
#
_symmetry.space_group_name_H-M   'P 1'
#
loop_
_entity.id
_entity.type
_entity.pdbx_description
1 polymer ?
#
loop_
_entity_poly.entity_id
_entity_poly.type
_entity_poly.pdbx_seq_one_letter_code
_entity_poly.pdbx_strand_id
1 'polypeptide(L)'
;MGPTAFRLKVDRAGFLSESGPKEKEIVSVELKRGGVCCYSGKASCLRMQEKRGNWEMVLQPSVESVQVFQKRSVRNPRVKLTPPPTISFKHPLLQTNFRIEVSDICSSGFSISEEDSGCLLFPGMPIHDLTVWYAGSIVAHGSAQVVYRKSDEDGNAFCGIAIVDADMDGYTRLSHLVENAIDLCAQVSGKIEPDALWEFFFSAGFIYPKKYHLLSPSKRVFKENSRKILQDASEIIHHFTYEKNGRLYGYHSIVLAYERSWLIQHHAGRSMGNRMGGLMVLKQTMHYLNDMHRFKSSHMQYAITYFRPENRFPNLVFGRFAKRIKDRQACSVDLFSYISVGNRFLDVRLPRNWYLERLSESDRDDLLEFYRTHSGGLLLDAMSLDSGGKINEELEAMYSKHGLLRRMNVYALKRAEQTMAIFIADHSDRGLNLSELLNCIKVIVLRGDELPWKILHKAVSQLAQKYDMEKIPVMCYPSEYLGEKGIPCEKTYQLWILNVDAGDQFMEYMHQRLRIC
;
A
#
# COMPACT_ATOMS: atom_id res chain seq x y z
N MET A 1 -16.64 37.45 -14.97
CA MET A 1 -16.24 36.97 -13.63
C MET A 1 -17.30 36.04 -13.10
N GLY A 2 -16.88 34.83 -12.78
CA GLY A 2 -17.70 33.79 -12.18
C GLY A 2 -18.17 34.04 -10.76
N PRO A 3 -19.05 33.17 -10.25
CA PRO A 3 -19.39 33.14 -8.84
C PRO A 3 -18.14 32.77 -8.03
N THR A 4 -17.51 33.77 -7.40
CA THR A 4 -16.34 33.59 -6.52
C THR A 4 -16.71 33.53 -5.04
N ALA A 5 -17.99 33.69 -4.70
CA ALA A 5 -18.49 33.75 -3.34
C ALA A 5 -19.81 32.98 -3.21
N PHE A 6 -20.11 32.52 -1.99
CA PHE A 6 -21.37 31.87 -1.66
C PHE A 6 -22.17 32.71 -0.66
N ARG A 7 -23.50 32.67 -0.80
CA ARG A 7 -24.42 33.35 0.11
C ARG A 7 -24.97 32.38 1.13
N LEU A 8 -24.82 32.71 2.41
CA LEU A 8 -25.43 32.00 3.53
C LEU A 8 -26.58 32.80 4.10
N LYS A 9 -27.63 32.09 4.53
CA LYS A 9 -28.69 32.63 5.37
C LYS A 9 -28.66 31.87 6.68
N VAL A 10 -28.47 32.60 7.78
CA VAL A 10 -28.26 32.03 9.11
C VAL A 10 -29.31 32.61 10.07
N ASP A 11 -29.86 31.76 10.92
CA ASP A 11 -30.73 32.19 12.01
C ASP A 11 -29.94 33.07 12.99
N ARG A 12 -30.51 34.20 13.39
CA ARG A 12 -29.92 35.13 14.35
C ARG A 12 -29.67 34.46 15.71
N ALA A 13 -30.50 33.49 16.10
CA ALA A 13 -30.31 32.73 17.35
C ALA A 13 -29.03 31.87 17.36
N GLY A 14 -28.43 31.59 16.20
CA GLY A 14 -27.21 30.78 16.07
C GLY A 14 -25.90 31.54 16.21
N PHE A 15 -25.92 32.87 16.42
CA PHE A 15 -24.72 33.68 16.53
C PHE A 15 -24.29 33.87 17.99
N LEU A 16 -23.00 33.62 18.29
CA LEU A 16 -22.41 33.88 19.60
C LEU A 16 -22.11 35.38 19.83
N SER A 17 -22.05 36.19 18.77
CA SER A 17 -21.85 37.64 18.86
C SER A 17 -23.03 38.40 18.24
N GLU A 18 -23.42 39.51 18.87
CA GLU A 18 -24.54 40.32 18.39
C GLU A 18 -24.26 41.02 17.05
N SER A 19 -22.99 41.25 16.72
CA SER A 19 -22.58 42.01 15.53
C SER A 19 -22.10 41.16 14.34
N GLY A 20 -21.82 39.87 14.55
CA GLY A 20 -21.19 39.01 13.54
C GLY A 20 -19.82 39.48 13.05
N PRO A 21 -19.26 38.84 11.99
CA PRO A 21 -18.00 39.26 11.38
C PRO A 21 -18.15 40.52 10.52
N LYS A 22 -17.17 41.41 10.60
CA LYS A 22 -17.13 42.65 9.83
C LYS A 22 -16.84 42.40 8.36
N GLU A 23 -17.17 43.36 7.51
CA GLU A 23 -16.79 43.33 6.11
C GLU A 23 -15.26 43.24 5.96
N LYS A 24 -14.80 42.38 5.06
CA LYS A 24 -13.40 41.97 4.82
C LYS A 24 -12.74 41.16 5.94
N GLU A 25 -13.45 40.86 7.01
CA GLU A 25 -12.94 39.97 8.06
C GLU A 25 -12.80 38.54 7.53
N ILE A 26 -11.67 37.89 7.82
CA ILE A 26 -11.43 36.49 7.46
C ILE A 26 -11.94 35.60 8.59
N VAL A 27 -12.93 34.77 8.28
CA VAL A 27 -13.52 33.81 9.21
C VAL A 27 -13.21 32.38 8.80
N SER A 28 -13.15 31.48 9.78
CA SER A 28 -13.15 30.04 9.51
C SER A 28 -14.59 29.59 9.30
N VAL A 29 -14.84 28.89 8.21
CA VAL A 29 -16.18 28.46 7.79
C VAL A 29 -16.17 26.94 7.69
N GLU A 30 -17.09 26.30 8.41
CA GLU A 30 -17.41 24.89 8.23
C GLU A 30 -18.92 24.78 7.96
N LEU A 31 -19.28 24.34 6.76
CA LEU A 31 -20.68 24.13 6.38
C LEU A 31 -20.98 22.64 6.43
N LYS A 32 -22.05 22.24 7.12
CA LYS A 32 -22.52 20.86 7.17
C LYS A 32 -23.96 20.75 6.71
N ARG A 33 -24.30 19.65 6.03
CA ARG A 33 -25.67 19.27 5.69
C ARG A 33 -25.91 17.86 6.21
N GLY A 34 -26.85 17.71 7.14
CA GLY A 34 -27.11 16.40 7.78
C GLY A 34 -25.87 15.79 8.45
N GLY A 35 -25.00 16.63 9.04
CA GLY A 35 -23.74 16.20 9.65
C GLY A 35 -22.57 16.03 8.67
N VAL A 36 -22.81 16.00 7.36
CA VAL A 36 -21.76 15.84 6.34
C VAL A 36 -21.18 17.19 5.96
N CYS A 37 -19.85 17.33 5.97
CA CYS A 37 -19.15 18.56 5.59
C CYS A 37 -19.37 18.89 4.10
N CYS A 38 -19.90 20.06 3.77
CA CYS A 38 -20.09 20.52 2.39
C CYS A 38 -19.07 21.58 1.96
N TYR A 39 -18.38 22.20 2.91
CA TYR A 39 -17.30 23.15 2.70
C TYR A 39 -16.54 23.34 4.01
N SER A 40 -15.21 23.41 3.94
CA SER A 40 -14.37 23.81 5.07
C SER A 40 -13.21 24.66 4.57
N GLY A 41 -13.02 25.83 5.17
CA GLY A 41 -11.97 26.74 4.74
C GLY A 41 -12.06 28.12 5.39
N LYS A 42 -11.09 28.98 5.07
CA LYS A 42 -11.13 30.39 5.43
C LYS A 42 -11.82 31.20 4.34
N ALA A 43 -12.67 32.13 4.73
CA ALA A 43 -13.38 33.00 3.80
C ALA A 43 -13.41 34.45 4.30
N SER A 44 -13.29 35.40 3.37
CA SER A 44 -13.51 36.81 3.63
C SER A 44 -15.01 37.11 3.58
N CYS A 45 -15.51 37.83 4.60
CA CYS A 45 -16.88 38.32 4.61
C CYS A 45 -17.02 39.52 3.69
N LEU A 46 -17.58 39.34 2.50
CA LEU A 46 -17.78 40.43 1.54
C LEU A 46 -18.97 41.33 1.89
N ARG A 47 -19.99 40.76 2.52
CA ARG A 47 -21.19 41.50 2.92
C ARG A 47 -21.91 40.74 4.02
N MET A 48 -22.42 41.48 5.00
CA MET A 48 -23.34 40.97 6.01
C MET A 48 -24.50 41.95 6.15
N GLN A 49 -25.74 41.44 6.12
CA GLN A 49 -26.94 42.26 6.27
C GLN A 49 -28.03 41.50 7.04
N GLU A 50 -28.78 42.22 7.87
CA GLU A 50 -29.98 41.66 8.49
C GLU A 50 -31.14 41.76 7.51
N LYS A 51 -31.83 40.64 7.26
CA LYS A 51 -33.01 40.60 6.40
C LYS A 51 -34.08 39.68 6.98
N ARG A 52 -35.22 40.27 7.35
CA ARG A 52 -36.38 39.55 7.92
C ARG A 52 -35.98 38.66 9.11
N GLY A 53 -35.26 39.25 10.08
CA GLY A 53 -34.82 38.57 11.31
C GLY A 53 -33.73 37.51 11.13
N ASN A 54 -33.14 37.37 9.94
CA ASN A 54 -32.03 36.47 9.67
C ASN A 54 -30.80 37.26 9.22
N TRP A 55 -29.61 36.71 9.46
CA TRP A 55 -28.39 37.23 8.86
C TRP A 55 -28.19 36.62 7.47
N GLU A 56 -28.00 37.48 6.47
CA GLU A 56 -27.50 37.09 5.16
C GLU A 56 -26.03 37.50 5.03
N MET A 57 -25.17 36.54 4.71
CA MET A 57 -23.73 36.73 4.58
C MET A 57 -23.29 36.32 3.17
N VAL A 58 -22.35 37.06 2.59
CA VAL A 58 -21.65 36.68 1.36
C VAL A 58 -20.20 36.42 1.71
N LEU A 59 -19.75 35.18 1.51
CA LEU A 59 -18.42 34.73 1.88
C LEU A 59 -17.65 34.31 0.63
N GLN A 60 -16.44 34.87 0.47
CA GLN A 60 -15.51 34.52 -0.60
C GLN A 60 -14.36 33.69 -0.02
N PRO A 61 -14.05 32.48 -0.53
CA PRO A 61 -12.86 31.74 -0.13
C PRO A 61 -11.62 32.64 -0.17
N SER A 62 -10.88 32.71 0.94
CA SER A 62 -9.74 33.63 1.07
C SER A 62 -8.45 33.08 0.46
N VAL A 63 -8.50 31.86 -0.09
CA VAL A 63 -7.37 31.15 -0.67
C VAL A 63 -7.73 30.61 -2.04
N GLU A 64 -6.80 30.73 -2.98
CA GLU A 64 -6.93 30.14 -4.32
C GLU A 64 -6.55 28.66 -4.34
N SER A 65 -5.93 28.15 -3.26
CA SER A 65 -5.57 26.75 -3.10
C SER A 65 -5.59 26.28 -1.65
N VAL A 66 -5.84 24.98 -1.46
CA VAL A 66 -5.75 24.25 -0.19
C VAL A 66 -4.77 23.10 -0.31
N GLN A 67 -4.18 22.69 0.81
CA GLN A 67 -3.31 21.52 0.87
C GLN A 67 -4.12 20.30 1.33
N VAL A 68 -4.37 19.36 0.41
CA VAL A 68 -5.05 18.08 0.71
C VAL A 68 -4.06 17.02 1.18
N PHE A 69 -2.89 16.94 0.53
CA PHE A 69 -1.82 16.00 0.85
C PHE A 69 -0.47 16.73 0.97
N GLN A 70 0.52 16.08 1.56
CA GLN A 70 1.90 16.60 1.58
C GLN A 70 2.43 16.81 0.16
N LYS A 71 3.15 17.91 -0.05
CA LYS A 71 3.81 18.19 -1.33
C LYS A 71 4.89 17.14 -1.58
N ARG A 72 4.98 16.70 -2.84
CA ARG A 72 5.99 15.73 -3.29
C ARG A 72 6.96 16.34 -4.28
N SER A 73 8.20 15.91 -4.22
CA SER A 73 9.23 16.21 -5.21
C SER A 73 9.06 15.40 -6.49
N VAL A 74 8.64 14.13 -6.37
CA VAL A 74 8.38 13.24 -7.51
C VAL A 74 6.90 12.92 -7.63
N ARG A 75 6.29 13.44 -8.70
CA ARG A 75 4.86 13.26 -8.99
C ARG A 75 4.65 12.24 -10.10
N ASN A 76 3.57 11.49 -9.96
CA ASN A 76 3.12 10.62 -11.04
C ASN A 76 2.77 11.42 -12.30
N PRO A 77 2.98 10.83 -13.48
CA PRO A 77 2.70 11.48 -14.74
C PRO A 77 1.20 11.80 -14.89
N ARG A 78 0.93 12.89 -15.60
CA ARG A 78 -0.42 13.38 -15.91
C ARG A 78 -0.60 13.34 -17.42
N VAL A 79 -1.74 12.80 -17.85
CA VAL A 79 -2.03 12.54 -19.26
C VAL A 79 -3.32 13.24 -19.69
N LYS A 80 -3.36 13.60 -20.97
CA LYS A 80 -4.60 13.95 -21.67
C LYS A 80 -5.06 12.74 -22.46
N LEU A 81 -6.29 12.31 -22.24
CA LEU A 81 -6.85 11.12 -22.90
C LEU A 81 -7.78 11.54 -24.03
N THR A 82 -7.86 10.71 -25.06
CA THR A 82 -8.78 10.89 -26.18
C THR A 82 -9.61 9.60 -26.34
N PRO A 83 -10.95 9.64 -26.18
CA PRO A 83 -11.76 10.81 -25.78
C PRO A 83 -11.47 11.27 -24.34
N PRO A 84 -11.81 12.51 -23.95
CA PRO A 84 -11.62 12.98 -22.58
C PRO A 84 -12.50 12.19 -21.58
N PRO A 85 -12.01 11.89 -20.37
CA PRO A 85 -12.85 11.34 -19.31
C PRO A 85 -13.92 12.35 -18.87
N THR A 86 -14.95 11.87 -18.20
CA THR A 86 -15.97 12.72 -17.58
C THR A 86 -16.08 12.38 -16.10
N ILE A 87 -16.23 13.38 -15.24
CA ILE A 87 -16.59 13.16 -13.85
C ILE A 87 -18.07 13.47 -13.64
N SER A 88 -18.70 12.76 -12.71
CA SER A 88 -20.05 13.09 -12.24
C SER A 88 -20.13 13.01 -10.74
N PHE A 89 -20.82 13.97 -10.13
CA PHE A 89 -21.06 14.01 -8.69
C PHE A 89 -22.25 14.91 -8.38
N LYS A 90 -22.80 14.79 -7.18
CA LYS A 90 -23.81 15.72 -6.67
C LYS A 90 -23.13 16.89 -5.98
N HIS A 91 -23.40 18.12 -6.43
CA HIS A 91 -22.77 19.31 -5.86
C HIS A 91 -23.11 19.46 -4.37
N PRO A 92 -22.14 19.58 -3.45
CA PRO A 92 -22.37 19.55 -2.00
C PRO A 92 -23.32 20.66 -1.51
N LEU A 93 -23.15 21.88 -2.02
CA LEU A 93 -23.99 23.02 -1.65
C LEU A 93 -25.32 23.04 -2.41
N LEU A 94 -25.30 22.94 -3.74
CA LEU A 94 -26.48 23.08 -4.61
C LEU A 94 -27.38 21.85 -4.67
N GLN A 95 -26.85 20.67 -4.34
CA GLN A 95 -27.56 19.39 -4.40
C GLN A 95 -28.08 19.01 -5.80
N THR A 96 -27.48 19.57 -6.85
CA THR A 96 -27.72 19.23 -8.25
C THR A 96 -26.62 18.32 -8.78
N ASN A 97 -26.92 17.51 -9.80
CA ASN A 97 -25.94 16.64 -10.43
C ASN A 97 -25.08 17.44 -11.41
N PHE A 98 -23.77 17.29 -11.30
CA PHE A 98 -22.79 17.86 -12.21
C PHE A 98 -22.19 16.74 -13.06
N ARG A 99 -21.90 17.06 -14.32
CA ARG A 99 -21.14 16.21 -15.23
C ARG A 99 -20.18 17.10 -16.01
N ILE A 100 -18.88 16.89 -15.83
CA ILE A 100 -17.84 17.79 -16.32
C ILE A 100 -16.76 16.98 -17.04
N GLU A 101 -16.30 17.47 -18.19
CA GLU A 101 -15.17 16.88 -18.91
C GLU A 101 -13.84 17.16 -18.20
N VAL A 102 -12.98 16.15 -18.17
CA VAL A 102 -11.66 16.22 -17.55
C VAL A 102 -10.64 16.67 -18.59
N SER A 103 -9.88 17.71 -18.26
CA SER A 103 -8.83 18.26 -19.12
C SER A 103 -7.56 17.42 -19.11
N ASP A 104 -7.16 16.92 -17.93
CA ASP A 104 -6.08 15.95 -17.76
C ASP A 104 -6.24 15.15 -16.46
N ILE A 105 -5.59 14.00 -16.38
CA ILE A 105 -5.76 13.04 -15.28
C ILE A 105 -4.44 12.35 -14.90
N CYS A 106 -4.30 12.04 -13.61
CA CYS A 106 -3.30 11.14 -13.05
C CYS A 106 -3.97 10.21 -12.01
N SER A 107 -3.21 9.27 -11.44
CA SER A 107 -3.76 8.28 -10.51
C SER A 107 -4.21 8.85 -9.15
N SER A 108 -3.91 10.12 -8.85
CA SER A 108 -4.31 10.82 -7.62
C SER A 108 -5.21 12.05 -7.82
N GLY A 109 -5.62 12.34 -9.06
CA GLY A 109 -6.45 13.52 -9.32
C GLY A 109 -6.52 13.92 -10.78
N PHE A 110 -7.26 14.98 -11.05
CA PHE A 110 -7.53 15.48 -12.39
C PHE A 110 -7.69 16.99 -12.38
N SER A 111 -7.67 17.60 -13.55
CA SER A 111 -8.04 19.00 -13.74
C SER A 111 -9.26 19.12 -14.65
N ILE A 112 -10.03 20.19 -14.46
CA ILE A 112 -11.13 20.58 -15.33
C ILE A 112 -10.93 22.02 -15.78
N SER A 113 -11.58 22.36 -16.89
CA SER A 113 -11.63 23.70 -17.48
C SER A 113 -13.07 23.99 -17.85
N GLU A 114 -13.65 25.05 -17.29
CA GLU A 114 -15.01 25.51 -17.58
C GLU A 114 -15.01 27.02 -17.81
N GLU A 115 -16.05 27.57 -18.43
CA GLU A 115 -16.22 29.02 -18.50
C GLU A 115 -16.26 29.60 -17.07
N ASP A 116 -15.46 30.64 -16.80
CA ASP A 116 -15.31 31.20 -15.45
C ASP A 116 -16.67 31.63 -14.89
N SER A 117 -17.54 32.20 -15.74
CA SER A 117 -18.90 32.63 -15.43
C SER A 117 -19.79 31.52 -14.83
N GLY A 118 -19.55 30.27 -15.20
CA GLY A 118 -20.33 29.09 -14.80
C GLY A 118 -19.64 28.17 -13.80
N CYS A 119 -18.35 28.38 -13.50
CA CYS A 119 -17.59 27.50 -12.63
C CYS A 119 -17.99 27.68 -11.15
N LEU A 120 -18.58 26.63 -10.57
CA LEU A 120 -19.17 26.63 -9.22
C LEU A 120 -18.32 25.88 -8.17
N LEU A 121 -17.08 25.52 -8.52
CA LEU A 121 -16.16 24.82 -7.63
C LEU A 121 -15.24 25.79 -6.88
N PHE A 122 -15.04 25.53 -5.59
CA PHE A 122 -14.24 26.37 -4.71
C PHE A 122 -13.12 25.56 -4.04
N PRO A 123 -11.91 26.14 -3.87
CA PRO A 123 -10.86 25.51 -3.09
C PRO A 123 -11.37 25.09 -1.70
N GLY A 124 -11.07 23.85 -1.30
CA GLY A 124 -11.52 23.26 -0.04
C GLY A 124 -12.85 22.51 -0.12
N MET A 125 -13.62 22.63 -1.22
CA MET A 125 -14.89 21.93 -1.36
C MET A 125 -14.69 20.39 -1.44
N PRO A 126 -15.27 19.60 -0.52
CA PRO A 126 -15.27 18.16 -0.60
C PRO A 126 -16.29 17.65 -1.62
N ILE A 127 -15.95 16.59 -2.35
CA ILE A 127 -16.83 15.85 -3.26
C ILE A 127 -16.92 14.43 -2.72
N HIS A 128 -18.06 14.07 -2.11
CA HIS A 128 -18.19 12.80 -1.37
C HIS A 128 -18.47 11.59 -2.24
N ASP A 129 -19.18 11.80 -3.36
CA ASP A 129 -19.68 10.75 -4.24
C ASP A 129 -19.29 11.11 -5.68
N LEU A 130 -18.01 10.88 -5.98
CA LEU A 130 -17.41 11.11 -7.28
C LEU A 130 -17.44 9.81 -8.08
N THR A 131 -17.93 9.89 -9.32
CA THR A 131 -17.75 8.84 -10.32
C THR A 131 -16.91 9.36 -11.48
N VAL A 132 -15.89 8.60 -11.87
CA VAL A 132 -15.05 8.88 -13.04
C VAL A 132 -15.45 7.94 -14.18
N TRP A 133 -15.80 8.50 -15.32
CA TRP A 133 -16.24 7.81 -16.52
C TRP A 133 -15.19 7.92 -17.62
N TYR A 134 -14.97 6.84 -18.36
CA TYR A 134 -14.16 6.82 -19.57
C TYR A 134 -14.75 5.83 -20.57
N ALA A 135 -14.87 6.25 -21.83
CA ALA A 135 -15.39 5.40 -22.92
C ALA A 135 -16.70 4.65 -22.56
N GLY A 136 -17.61 5.32 -21.85
CA GLY A 136 -18.92 4.76 -21.47
C GLY A 136 -18.91 3.83 -20.24
N SER A 137 -17.76 3.63 -19.60
CA SER A 137 -17.62 2.77 -18.40
C SER A 137 -17.18 3.56 -17.18
N ILE A 138 -17.56 3.08 -15.99
CA ILE A 138 -17.06 3.62 -14.71
C ILE A 138 -15.64 3.10 -14.51
N VAL A 139 -14.69 4.03 -14.36
CA VAL A 139 -13.28 3.70 -14.10
C VAL A 139 -13.01 3.73 -12.61
N ALA A 140 -13.51 4.74 -11.88
CA ALA A 140 -13.29 4.86 -10.45
C ALA A 140 -14.51 5.47 -9.75
N HIS A 141 -14.70 5.08 -8.49
CA HIS A 141 -15.67 5.66 -7.57
C HIS A 141 -14.95 6.06 -6.28
N GLY A 142 -15.41 7.12 -5.63
CA GLY A 142 -14.86 7.53 -4.35
C GLY A 142 -15.12 8.98 -3.99
N SER A 143 -14.17 9.58 -3.29
CA SER A 143 -14.25 10.95 -2.82
C SER A 143 -13.09 11.79 -3.33
N ALA A 144 -13.29 13.09 -3.41
CA ALA A 144 -12.30 14.05 -3.88
C ALA A 144 -12.44 15.39 -3.16
N GLN A 145 -11.47 16.27 -3.38
CA GLN A 145 -11.51 17.64 -2.88
C GLN A 145 -10.95 18.60 -3.91
N VAL A 146 -11.60 19.74 -4.08
CA VAL A 146 -11.13 20.83 -4.93
C VAL A 146 -9.90 21.45 -4.29
N VAL A 147 -8.75 21.34 -4.94
CA VAL A 147 -7.44 21.77 -4.44
C VAL A 147 -7.20 23.23 -4.75
N TYR A 148 -7.46 23.66 -5.98
CA TYR A 148 -7.26 25.04 -6.41
C TYR A 148 -8.25 25.44 -7.48
N ARG A 149 -8.44 26.75 -7.63
CA ARG A 149 -9.16 27.40 -8.73
C ARG A 149 -8.32 28.55 -9.25
N LYS A 150 -8.12 28.63 -10.56
CA LYS A 150 -7.46 29.76 -11.23
C LYS A 150 -8.29 30.20 -12.42
N SER A 151 -8.41 31.48 -12.66
CA SER A 151 -9.00 32.01 -13.89
C SER A 151 -7.87 32.33 -14.89
N ASP A 152 -8.09 32.07 -16.17
CA ASP A 152 -7.19 32.53 -17.24
C ASP A 152 -7.65 33.85 -17.87
N GLU A 153 -6.84 34.38 -18.78
CA GLU A 153 -7.14 35.62 -19.51
C GLU A 153 -8.28 35.43 -20.52
N ASP A 154 -8.53 34.19 -20.96
CA ASP A 154 -9.55 33.81 -21.94
C ASP A 154 -10.95 33.65 -21.31
N GLY A 155 -11.08 33.89 -20.00
CA GLY A 155 -12.35 33.82 -19.28
C GLY A 155 -12.78 32.41 -18.88
N ASN A 156 -11.85 31.45 -18.81
CA ASN A 156 -12.05 30.12 -18.25
C ASN A 156 -11.55 30.04 -16.81
N ALA A 157 -12.12 29.12 -16.05
CA ALA A 157 -11.64 28.70 -14.74
C ALA A 157 -11.08 27.27 -14.81
N PHE A 158 -9.85 27.12 -14.34
CA PHE A 158 -9.17 25.85 -14.14
C PHE A 158 -9.25 25.41 -12.69
N CYS A 159 -9.81 24.23 -12.46
CA CYS A 159 -9.83 23.63 -11.13
C CYS A 159 -8.98 22.36 -11.08
N GLY A 160 -8.11 22.28 -10.09
CA GLY A 160 -7.42 21.04 -9.75
C GLY A 160 -8.18 20.29 -8.67
N ILE A 161 -8.40 19.00 -8.87
CA ILE A 161 -9.17 18.15 -7.96
C ILE A 161 -8.31 16.94 -7.58
N ALA A 162 -8.14 16.72 -6.28
CA ALA A 162 -7.42 15.57 -5.74
C ALA A 162 -8.42 14.49 -5.33
N ILE A 163 -8.15 13.24 -5.70
CA ILE A 163 -8.89 12.08 -5.20
C ILE A 163 -8.43 11.84 -3.76
N VAL A 164 -9.38 11.85 -2.83
CA VAL A 164 -9.14 11.69 -1.39
C VAL A 164 -9.14 10.21 -1.01
N ASP A 165 -10.14 9.48 -1.49
CA ASP A 165 -10.23 8.03 -1.34
C ASP A 165 -10.91 7.42 -2.56
N ALA A 166 -10.52 6.20 -2.91
CA ALA A 166 -11.14 5.41 -3.96
C ALA A 166 -11.08 3.94 -3.57
N ASP A 167 -12.05 3.15 -4.04
CA ASP A 167 -11.95 1.70 -3.92
C ASP A 167 -10.72 1.17 -4.67
N MET A 168 -10.10 0.10 -4.18
CA MET A 168 -8.85 -0.41 -4.76
C MET A 168 -9.02 -0.87 -6.22
N ASP A 169 -10.20 -1.34 -6.56
CA ASP A 169 -10.63 -1.65 -7.92
C ASP A 169 -10.60 -0.41 -8.84
N GLY A 170 -11.19 0.68 -8.38
CA GLY A 170 -11.22 1.97 -9.05
C GLY A 170 -9.84 2.58 -9.20
N TYR A 171 -9.04 2.54 -8.15
CA TYR A 171 -7.66 2.99 -8.19
C TYR A 171 -6.81 2.17 -9.17
N THR A 172 -7.01 0.85 -9.21
CA THR A 172 -6.35 -0.06 -10.15
C THR A 172 -6.69 0.28 -11.59
N ARG A 173 -7.98 0.42 -11.92
CA ARG A 173 -8.44 0.77 -13.27
C ARG A 173 -7.95 2.15 -13.70
N LEU A 174 -7.97 3.13 -12.80
CA LEU A 174 -7.45 4.47 -13.08
C LEU A 174 -5.94 4.45 -13.35
N SER A 175 -5.18 3.73 -12.53
CA SER A 175 -3.73 3.58 -12.72
C SER A 175 -3.41 2.84 -14.01
N HIS A 176 -4.17 1.80 -14.35
CA HIS A 176 -4.05 1.12 -15.64
C HIS A 176 -4.27 2.08 -16.81
N LEU A 177 -5.34 2.88 -16.77
CA LEU A 177 -5.68 3.85 -17.81
C LEU A 177 -4.54 4.87 -18.02
N VAL A 178 -3.99 5.43 -16.94
CA VAL A 178 -2.90 6.41 -17.00
C VAL A 178 -1.61 5.78 -17.53
N GLU A 179 -1.20 4.62 -17.00
CA GLU A 179 0.03 3.95 -17.44
C GLU A 179 -0.05 3.50 -18.91
N ASN A 180 -1.21 2.96 -19.33
CA ASN A 180 -1.39 2.49 -20.70
C ASN A 180 -1.38 3.65 -21.71
N ALA A 181 -1.91 4.82 -21.34
CA ALA A 181 -1.84 6.02 -22.17
C ALA A 181 -0.40 6.53 -22.38
N ILE A 182 0.52 6.21 -21.47
CA ILE A 182 1.94 6.57 -21.55
C ILE A 182 2.73 5.53 -22.36
N ASP A 183 2.48 4.24 -22.08
CA ASP A 183 3.10 3.13 -22.79
C ASP A 183 2.08 2.00 -22.97
N LEU A 184 1.68 1.74 -24.21
CA LEU A 184 0.71 0.69 -24.55
C LEU A 184 1.15 -0.73 -24.10
N CYS A 185 2.45 -0.93 -23.88
CA CYS A 185 2.97 -2.20 -23.36
C CYS A 185 2.78 -2.37 -21.85
N ALA A 186 2.41 -1.30 -21.12
CA ALA A 186 2.18 -1.33 -19.68
C ALA A 186 0.76 -1.77 -19.36
N GLN A 187 0.63 -2.75 -18.47
CA GLN A 187 -0.65 -3.21 -17.94
C GLN A 187 -0.58 -3.27 -16.41
N VAL A 188 -1.67 -2.86 -15.76
CA VAL A 188 -1.83 -2.91 -14.30
C VAL A 188 -3.04 -3.79 -14.01
N SER A 189 -2.80 -4.89 -13.30
CA SER A 189 -3.76 -5.94 -12.96
C SER A 189 -4.59 -6.43 -14.16
N GLY A 190 -3.99 -6.47 -15.35
CA GLY A 190 -4.62 -6.99 -16.57
C GLY A 190 -4.83 -8.51 -16.50
N LYS A 191 -5.69 -9.06 -17.36
CA LYS A 191 -5.91 -10.51 -17.42
C LYS A 191 -4.65 -11.24 -17.88
N ILE A 192 -4.25 -12.27 -17.13
CA ILE A 192 -3.09 -13.11 -17.46
C ILE A 192 -3.48 -14.57 -17.38
N GLU A 193 -3.14 -15.33 -18.42
CA GLU A 193 -3.25 -16.78 -18.41
C GLU A 193 -2.17 -17.39 -17.50
N PRO A 194 -2.53 -18.19 -16.47
CA PRO A 194 -1.56 -18.75 -15.53
C PRO A 194 -0.45 -19.58 -16.20
N ASP A 195 -0.75 -20.21 -17.33
CA ASP A 195 0.22 -20.97 -18.11
C ASP A 195 1.26 -20.07 -18.78
N ALA A 196 0.83 -18.96 -19.37
CA ALA A 196 1.73 -17.98 -19.96
C ALA A 196 2.63 -17.32 -18.90
N LEU A 197 2.09 -17.05 -17.71
CA LEU A 197 2.87 -16.53 -16.58
C LEU A 197 3.90 -17.55 -16.10
N TRP A 198 3.49 -18.81 -15.95
CA TRP A 198 4.38 -19.89 -15.56
C TRP A 198 5.55 -20.00 -16.54
N GLU A 199 5.26 -20.11 -17.85
CA GLU A 199 6.28 -20.16 -18.90
C GLU A 199 7.20 -18.93 -18.90
N PHE A 200 6.64 -17.74 -18.70
CA PHE A 200 7.41 -16.52 -18.58
C PHE A 200 8.44 -16.61 -17.46
N PHE A 201 8.07 -17.09 -16.28
CA PHE A 201 8.99 -17.25 -15.16
C PHE A 201 10.16 -18.21 -15.45
N PHE A 202 9.99 -19.25 -16.27
CA PHE A 202 11.12 -20.06 -16.73
C PHE A 202 11.98 -19.27 -17.70
N SER A 203 11.36 -18.67 -18.72
CA SER A 203 12.10 -17.97 -19.78
C SER A 203 12.87 -16.74 -19.29
N ALA A 204 12.41 -16.12 -18.19
CA ALA A 204 13.06 -14.99 -17.53
C ALA A 204 14.11 -15.43 -16.49
N GLY A 205 14.34 -16.73 -16.30
CA GLY A 205 15.29 -17.26 -15.31
C GLY A 205 14.83 -17.13 -13.85
N PHE A 206 13.56 -16.77 -13.61
CA PHE A 206 13.00 -16.62 -12.27
C PHE A 206 12.78 -17.97 -11.58
N ILE A 207 12.42 -19.01 -12.34
CA ILE A 207 12.36 -20.40 -11.89
C ILE A 207 13.60 -21.15 -12.42
N TYR A 208 14.64 -21.22 -11.59
CA TYR A 208 15.87 -22.00 -11.85
C TYR A 208 15.70 -23.46 -11.37
N PRO A 209 16.56 -24.42 -11.80
CA PRO A 209 16.35 -25.85 -11.55
C PRO A 209 16.06 -26.26 -10.10
N LYS A 210 16.82 -25.71 -9.14
CA LYS A 210 16.57 -25.96 -7.71
C LYS A 210 15.20 -25.45 -7.24
N LYS A 211 14.77 -24.28 -7.71
CA LYS A 211 13.44 -23.72 -7.41
C LYS A 211 12.33 -24.53 -8.08
N TYR A 212 12.55 -25.01 -9.30
CA TYR A 212 11.60 -25.87 -9.98
C TYR A 212 11.33 -27.15 -9.19
N HIS A 213 12.37 -27.82 -8.67
CA HIS A 213 12.21 -29.05 -7.90
C HIS A 213 11.34 -28.86 -6.63
N LEU A 214 11.39 -27.67 -6.02
CA LEU A 214 10.55 -27.32 -4.86
C LEU A 214 9.10 -27.03 -5.26
N LEU A 215 8.87 -26.45 -6.44
CA LEU A 215 7.54 -26.02 -6.90
C LEU A 215 6.80 -27.11 -7.69
N SER A 216 7.52 -28.00 -8.40
CA SER A 216 6.94 -28.99 -9.31
C SER A 216 5.92 -29.93 -8.66
N PRO A 217 6.12 -30.42 -7.41
CA PRO A 217 5.13 -31.29 -6.76
C PRO A 217 3.77 -30.63 -6.56
N SER A 218 3.73 -29.30 -6.55
CA SER A 218 2.51 -28.51 -6.28
C SER A 218 2.12 -27.62 -7.44
N LYS A 219 2.62 -27.89 -8.65
CA LYS A 219 2.32 -27.09 -9.85
C LYS A 219 0.82 -26.94 -10.10
N ARG A 220 0.02 -28.00 -9.90
CA ARG A 220 -1.44 -27.95 -10.08
C ARG A 220 -2.10 -27.00 -9.07
N VAL A 221 -1.73 -27.13 -7.79
CA VAL A 221 -2.22 -26.25 -6.71
C VAL A 221 -1.81 -24.80 -6.97
N PHE A 222 -0.56 -24.58 -7.40
CA PHE A 222 -0.06 -23.28 -7.80
C PHE A 222 -0.94 -22.63 -8.88
N LYS A 223 -1.20 -23.34 -9.99
CA LYS A 223 -2.00 -22.79 -11.09
C LYS A 223 -3.42 -22.44 -10.68
N GLU A 224 -4.05 -23.30 -9.87
CA GLU A 224 -5.40 -23.07 -9.35
C GLU A 224 -5.45 -21.82 -8.46
N ASN A 225 -4.52 -21.72 -7.51
CA ASN A 225 -4.43 -20.56 -6.64
C ASN A 225 -4.05 -19.28 -7.40
N SER A 226 -3.14 -19.37 -8.37
CA SER A 226 -2.80 -18.25 -9.26
C SER A 226 -4.01 -17.77 -10.05
N ARG A 227 -4.90 -18.66 -10.49
CA ARG A 227 -6.13 -18.26 -11.18
C ARG A 227 -7.03 -17.41 -10.27
N LYS A 228 -7.24 -17.84 -9.02
CA LYS A 228 -8.01 -17.08 -8.02
C LYS A 228 -7.39 -15.69 -7.76
N ILE A 229 -6.07 -15.68 -7.56
CA ILE A 229 -5.28 -14.48 -7.25
C ILE A 229 -5.31 -13.47 -8.41
N LEU A 230 -5.10 -13.93 -9.65
CA LEU A 230 -4.91 -13.04 -10.81
C LEU A 230 -6.22 -12.50 -11.41
N GLN A 231 -7.39 -13.05 -11.04
CA GLN A 231 -8.65 -12.71 -11.68
C GLN A 231 -9.54 -11.80 -10.84
N ASP A 232 -9.70 -12.05 -9.53
CA ASP A 232 -10.80 -11.44 -8.76
C ASP A 232 -10.39 -10.99 -7.34
N ALA A 233 -9.11 -10.66 -7.11
CA ALA A 233 -8.57 -10.43 -5.77
C ALA A 233 -7.87 -9.06 -5.57
N SER A 234 -8.41 -8.01 -6.17
CA SER A 234 -7.83 -6.66 -6.16
C SER A 234 -7.71 -6.02 -4.77
N GLU A 235 -8.48 -6.46 -3.76
CA GLU A 235 -8.31 -6.01 -2.37
C GLU A 235 -6.97 -6.50 -1.78
N ILE A 236 -6.41 -7.61 -2.29
CA ILE A 236 -5.24 -8.29 -1.68
C ILE A 236 -4.00 -8.37 -2.58
N ILE A 237 -4.15 -8.28 -3.91
CA ILE A 237 -3.02 -8.43 -4.84
C ILE A 237 -3.18 -7.56 -6.09
N HIS A 238 -2.06 -7.01 -6.54
CA HIS A 238 -1.95 -6.34 -7.81
C HIS A 238 -0.70 -6.82 -8.55
N HIS A 239 -0.76 -6.83 -9.87
CA HIS A 239 0.37 -7.22 -10.71
C HIS A 239 0.57 -6.26 -11.87
N PHE A 240 1.79 -6.24 -12.38
CA PHE A 240 2.25 -5.30 -13.39
C PHE A 240 2.92 -6.11 -14.49
N THR A 241 2.43 -5.98 -15.72
CA THR A 241 3.07 -6.62 -16.86
C THR A 241 3.61 -5.61 -17.84
N TYR A 242 4.71 -6.03 -18.46
CA TYR A 242 5.20 -5.40 -19.66
C TYR A 242 5.04 -6.38 -20.80
N GLU A 243 4.13 -6.11 -21.71
CA GLU A 243 3.72 -7.06 -22.73
C GLU A 243 3.54 -6.43 -24.10
N LYS A 244 3.77 -7.23 -25.14
CA LYS A 244 3.57 -6.82 -26.53
C LYS A 244 3.06 -8.00 -27.34
N ASN A 245 1.94 -7.82 -28.03
CA ASN A 245 1.30 -8.84 -28.86
C ASN A 245 1.07 -10.17 -28.10
N GLY A 246 0.57 -10.09 -26.87
CA GLY A 246 0.32 -11.25 -26.01
C GLY A 246 1.57 -11.90 -25.40
N ARG A 247 2.77 -11.35 -25.63
CA ARG A 247 4.03 -11.87 -25.09
C ARG A 247 4.51 -11.04 -23.90
N LEU A 248 4.75 -11.71 -22.77
CA LEU A 248 5.30 -11.11 -21.56
C LEU A 248 6.81 -10.82 -21.67
N TYR A 249 7.24 -9.65 -21.21
CA TYR A 249 8.63 -9.21 -21.11
C TYR A 249 9.01 -8.76 -19.70
N GLY A 250 8.04 -8.38 -18.88
CA GLY A 250 8.22 -8.06 -17.47
C GLY A 250 7.02 -8.51 -16.67
N TYR A 251 7.26 -8.93 -15.43
CA TYR A 251 6.23 -9.21 -14.44
C TYR A 251 6.70 -8.71 -13.07
N HIS A 252 5.79 -8.10 -12.33
CA HIS A 252 5.98 -7.74 -10.94
C HIS A 252 4.64 -7.81 -10.22
N SER A 253 4.64 -8.00 -8.91
CA SER A 253 3.40 -8.03 -8.14
C SER A 253 3.60 -7.51 -6.73
N ILE A 254 2.51 -7.03 -6.14
CA ILE A 254 2.44 -6.63 -4.74
C ILE A 254 1.28 -7.37 -4.09
N VAL A 255 1.41 -7.75 -2.83
CA VAL A 255 0.37 -8.46 -2.09
C VAL A 255 0.24 -7.89 -0.68
N LEU A 256 -0.98 -7.73 -0.18
CA LEU A 256 -1.23 -7.36 1.22
C LEU A 256 -0.79 -8.54 2.10
N ALA A 257 0.40 -8.44 2.68
CA ALA A 257 1.04 -9.52 3.43
C ALA A 257 0.67 -9.50 4.92
N TYR A 258 0.49 -8.31 5.48
CA TYR A 258 0.02 -8.06 6.85
C TYR A 258 -0.96 -6.88 6.80
N GLU A 259 -1.75 -6.65 7.85
CA GLU A 259 -2.85 -5.65 7.85
C GLU A 259 -2.45 -4.25 7.37
N ARG A 260 -1.17 -3.90 7.53
CA ARG A 260 -0.64 -2.57 7.17
C ARG A 260 0.49 -2.59 6.14
N SER A 261 0.79 -3.76 5.57
CA SER A 261 2.05 -3.99 4.83
C SER A 261 1.85 -4.71 3.50
N TRP A 262 2.25 -4.03 2.43
CA TRP A 262 2.27 -4.58 1.08
C TRP A 262 3.65 -5.15 0.74
N LEU A 263 3.70 -6.45 0.45
CA LEU A 263 4.89 -7.16 0.01
C LEU A 263 5.08 -7.02 -1.50
N ILE A 264 6.18 -6.39 -1.88
CA ILE A 264 6.68 -6.32 -3.26
C ILE A 264 7.39 -7.63 -3.60
N GLN A 265 6.90 -8.34 -4.62
CA GLN A 265 7.34 -9.69 -4.95
C GLN A 265 7.26 -10.06 -6.44
N HIS A 266 7.92 -11.17 -6.77
CA HIS A 266 7.93 -11.80 -8.10
C HIS A 266 8.47 -10.91 -9.22
N HIS A 267 9.50 -10.10 -8.92
CA HIS A 267 10.15 -9.27 -9.92
C HIS A 267 10.92 -10.12 -10.94
N ALA A 268 10.43 -10.15 -12.18
CA ALA A 268 11.03 -10.89 -13.28
C ALA A 268 10.99 -10.07 -14.57
N GLY A 269 12.00 -10.22 -15.42
CA GLY A 269 12.09 -9.47 -16.66
C GLY A 269 13.06 -10.05 -17.66
N ARG A 270 12.76 -9.81 -18.94
CA ARG A 270 13.65 -10.04 -20.07
C ARG A 270 13.62 -8.81 -20.99
N SER A 271 14.62 -8.72 -21.87
CA SER A 271 14.75 -7.62 -22.80
C SER A 271 13.67 -7.67 -23.89
N MET A 272 13.14 -6.51 -24.27
CA MET A 272 12.33 -6.28 -25.46
C MET A 272 13.05 -5.27 -26.36
N GLY A 273 14.00 -5.75 -27.17
CA GLY A 273 14.96 -4.88 -27.85
C GLY A 273 15.74 -4.05 -26.83
N ASN A 274 15.70 -2.72 -26.96
CA ASN A 274 16.38 -1.79 -26.06
C ASN A 274 15.63 -1.53 -24.74
N ARG A 275 14.38 -2.00 -24.60
CA ARG A 275 13.59 -1.82 -23.36
C ARG A 275 13.83 -2.99 -22.41
N MET A 276 14.20 -2.71 -21.17
CA MET A 276 14.37 -3.73 -20.13
C MET A 276 13.04 -3.97 -19.41
N GLY A 277 12.33 -5.06 -19.75
CA GLY A 277 10.99 -5.33 -19.22
C GLY A 277 10.92 -5.31 -17.68
N GLY A 278 11.96 -5.80 -17.01
CA GLY A 278 12.09 -5.73 -15.55
C GLY A 278 12.13 -4.31 -14.99
N LEU A 279 12.83 -3.37 -15.65
CA LEU A 279 12.84 -1.97 -15.22
C LEU A 279 11.51 -1.28 -15.51
N MET A 280 10.82 -1.66 -16.59
CA MET A 280 9.52 -1.08 -16.95
C MET A 280 8.45 -1.46 -15.92
N VAL A 281 8.34 -2.73 -15.54
CA VAL A 281 7.38 -3.13 -14.48
C VAL A 281 7.75 -2.56 -13.11
N LEU A 282 9.05 -2.38 -12.82
CA LEU A 282 9.48 -1.69 -11.60
C LEU A 282 9.00 -0.24 -11.60
N LYS A 283 9.15 0.48 -12.72
CA LYS A 283 8.65 1.85 -12.87
C LYS A 283 7.14 1.93 -12.63
N GLN A 284 6.37 1.05 -13.27
CA GLN A 284 4.92 0.99 -13.07
C GLN A 284 4.55 0.74 -11.60
N THR A 285 5.25 -0.20 -10.94
CA THR A 285 5.02 -0.48 -9.52
C THR A 285 5.33 0.73 -8.65
N MET A 286 6.39 1.49 -8.95
CA MET A 286 6.72 2.70 -8.19
C MET A 286 5.65 3.78 -8.37
N HIS A 287 5.18 4.03 -9.59
CA HIS A 287 4.07 4.96 -9.82
C HIS A 287 2.80 4.53 -9.05
N TYR A 288 2.46 3.25 -9.08
CA TYR A 288 1.32 2.71 -8.36
C TYR A 288 1.46 2.92 -6.85
N LEU A 289 2.56 2.46 -6.24
CA LEU A 289 2.78 2.62 -4.80
C LEU A 289 2.88 4.08 -4.36
N ASN A 290 3.38 4.97 -5.23
CA ASN A 290 3.51 6.40 -4.93
C ASN A 290 2.15 6.99 -4.55
N ASP A 291 1.06 6.69 -5.26
CA ASP A 291 -0.25 7.27 -4.94
C ASP A 291 -1.13 6.37 -4.07
N MET A 292 -0.98 5.04 -4.17
CA MET A 292 -1.77 4.06 -3.43
C MET A 292 -1.86 4.33 -1.93
N HIS A 293 -0.73 4.64 -1.30
CA HIS A 293 -0.64 4.77 0.15
C HIS A 293 -1.45 5.94 0.74
N ARG A 294 -1.97 6.84 -0.11
CA ARG A 294 -2.84 7.95 0.32
C ARG A 294 -4.28 7.50 0.58
N PHE A 295 -4.69 6.40 -0.06
CA PHE A 295 -6.04 5.89 0.06
C PHE A 295 -6.17 5.07 1.33
N LYS A 296 -7.14 5.41 2.16
CA LYS A 296 -7.41 4.67 3.40
C LYS A 296 -7.79 3.23 3.08
N SER A 297 -8.51 3.04 1.98
CA SER A 297 -8.92 1.73 1.45
C SER A 297 -7.74 0.81 1.08
N SER A 298 -6.51 1.34 0.95
CA SER A 298 -5.32 0.53 0.68
C SER A 298 -4.73 -0.15 1.92
N HIS A 299 -5.07 0.34 3.12
CA HIS A 299 -4.46 -0.02 4.39
C HIS A 299 -2.91 0.11 4.44
N MET A 300 -2.29 0.77 3.46
CA MET A 300 -0.84 0.75 3.30
C MET A 300 -0.14 1.75 4.22
N GLN A 301 0.60 1.25 5.22
CA GLN A 301 1.55 2.04 6.02
C GLN A 301 3.00 1.64 5.74
N TYR A 302 3.22 0.40 5.29
CA TYR A 302 4.54 -0.09 4.96
C TYR A 302 4.59 -0.77 3.59
N ALA A 303 5.70 -0.56 2.88
CA ALA A 303 6.11 -1.39 1.76
C ALA A 303 7.23 -2.32 2.23
N ILE A 304 7.10 -3.62 1.96
CA ILE A 304 8.12 -4.61 2.35
C ILE A 304 8.62 -5.40 1.15
N THR A 305 9.85 -5.88 1.22
CA THR A 305 10.36 -6.85 0.24
C THR A 305 11.44 -7.75 0.84
N TYR A 306 11.47 -9.00 0.39
CA TYR A 306 12.51 -9.95 0.74
C TYR A 306 13.50 -10.10 -0.41
N PHE A 307 14.79 -9.95 -0.12
CA PHE A 307 15.83 -10.24 -1.10
C PHE A 307 17.07 -10.84 -0.47
N ARG A 308 17.85 -11.57 -1.27
CA ARG A 308 19.12 -12.14 -0.84
C ARG A 308 20.21 -11.06 -0.89
N PRO A 309 21.01 -10.83 0.17
CA PRO A 309 22.04 -9.76 0.21
C PRO A 309 23.00 -9.72 -0.99
N GLU A 310 23.33 -10.89 -1.53
CA GLU A 310 24.22 -11.11 -2.68
C GLU A 310 23.59 -10.68 -4.03
N ASN A 311 22.26 -10.51 -4.09
CA ASN A 311 21.60 -10.04 -5.29
C ASN A 311 21.86 -8.55 -5.48
N ARG A 312 22.74 -8.23 -6.45
CA ARG A 312 23.22 -6.86 -6.71
C ARG A 312 22.08 -5.86 -6.99
N PHE A 313 21.07 -6.24 -7.76
CA PHE A 313 20.01 -5.33 -8.18
C PHE A 313 19.04 -4.95 -7.05
N PRO A 314 18.41 -5.89 -6.32
CA PRO A 314 17.63 -5.55 -5.12
C PRO A 314 18.44 -4.80 -4.05
N ASN A 315 19.71 -5.15 -3.85
CA ASN A 315 20.57 -4.42 -2.92
C ASN A 315 20.84 -2.97 -3.40
N LEU A 316 21.00 -2.76 -4.71
CA LEU A 316 21.09 -1.41 -5.30
C LEU A 316 19.79 -0.61 -5.07
N VAL A 317 18.63 -1.21 -5.24
CA VAL A 317 17.33 -0.53 -5.11
C VAL A 317 16.99 -0.26 -3.64
N PHE A 318 16.96 -1.32 -2.82
CA PHE A 318 16.41 -1.29 -1.46
C PHE A 318 17.50 -1.14 -0.41
N GLY A 319 18.51 -2.02 -0.43
CA GLY A 319 19.56 -2.07 0.60
C GLY A 319 20.39 -0.78 0.68
N ARG A 320 20.76 -0.19 -0.47
CA ARG A 320 21.49 1.08 -0.52
C ARG A 320 20.63 2.27 -0.12
N PHE A 321 19.31 2.23 -0.36
CA PHE A 321 18.42 3.28 0.11
C PHE A 321 18.34 3.29 1.64
N ALA A 322 18.13 2.12 2.27
CA ALA A 322 18.12 2.00 3.74
C ALA A 322 19.41 2.53 4.38
N LYS A 323 20.57 2.32 3.73
CA LYS A 323 21.85 2.90 4.17
C LYS A 323 21.95 4.41 3.96
N ARG A 324 21.30 4.95 2.92
CA ARG A 324 21.37 6.38 2.56
C ARG A 324 20.52 7.23 3.48
N ILE A 325 19.30 6.79 3.80
CA ILE A 325 18.33 7.59 4.57
C ILE A 325 18.74 7.78 6.02
N LYS A 326 19.54 6.86 6.59
CA LYS A 326 20.10 6.94 7.96
C LYS A 326 19.04 7.13 9.07
N ASP A 327 17.81 6.75 8.79
CA ASP A 327 16.70 6.74 9.73
C ASP A 327 16.02 5.37 9.66
N ARG A 328 16.16 4.59 10.75
CA ARG A 328 15.63 3.23 10.84
C ARG A 328 14.12 3.19 10.97
N GLN A 329 13.50 4.28 11.42
CA GLN A 329 12.04 4.44 11.54
C GLN A 329 11.42 4.91 10.21
N ALA A 330 12.22 5.49 9.32
CA ALA A 330 11.82 5.72 7.94
C ALA A 330 12.00 4.46 7.08
N CYS A 331 13.13 3.77 7.21
CA CYS A 331 13.42 2.56 6.46
C CYS A 331 14.43 1.67 7.18
N SER A 332 14.11 0.38 7.31
CA SER A 332 14.97 -0.61 7.99
C SER A 332 15.21 -1.85 7.15
N VAL A 333 16.26 -2.58 7.53
CA VAL A 333 16.61 -3.88 6.96
C VAL A 333 16.91 -4.85 8.09
N ASP A 334 16.21 -5.97 8.12
CA ASP A 334 16.42 -7.04 9.08
C ASP A 334 16.93 -8.29 8.34
N LEU A 335 18.11 -8.77 8.72
CA LEU A 335 18.73 -9.95 8.11
C LEU A 335 18.28 -11.21 8.84
N PHE A 336 17.73 -12.15 8.09
CA PHE A 336 17.32 -13.46 8.57
C PHE A 336 18.21 -14.55 7.97
N SER A 337 18.54 -15.55 8.78
CA SER A 337 19.03 -16.83 8.28
C SER A 337 17.86 -17.74 7.90
N TYR A 338 18.06 -18.63 6.93
CA TYR A 338 17.01 -19.51 6.41
C TYR A 338 17.47 -20.96 6.45
N ILE A 339 16.56 -21.84 6.90
CA ILE A 339 16.69 -23.29 6.83
C ILE A 339 15.34 -23.92 6.49
N SER A 340 15.37 -25.17 6.04
CA SER A 340 14.18 -25.98 5.80
C SER A 340 14.07 -27.08 6.85
N VAL A 341 12.94 -27.14 7.57
CA VAL A 341 12.69 -28.14 8.62
C VAL A 341 11.64 -29.13 8.14
N GLY A 342 11.89 -30.44 8.30
CA GLY A 342 10.95 -31.49 7.89
C GLY A 342 9.64 -31.46 8.70
N ASN A 343 8.55 -32.01 8.17
CA ASN A 343 7.28 -32.08 8.90
C ASN A 343 7.01 -33.41 9.60
N ARG A 344 7.85 -34.44 9.40
CA ARG A 344 7.69 -35.79 9.96
C ARG A 344 8.70 -36.08 11.08
N PHE A 345 8.38 -35.64 12.29
CA PHE A 345 9.18 -35.94 13.49
C PHE A 345 8.40 -36.76 14.50
N LEU A 346 9.01 -37.84 14.98
CA LEU A 346 8.40 -38.78 15.94
C LEU A 346 8.48 -38.27 17.39
N ASP A 347 9.49 -37.47 17.75
CA ASP A 347 9.60 -36.83 19.07
C ASP A 347 9.75 -35.32 18.95
N VAL A 348 8.62 -34.63 19.09
CA VAL A 348 8.57 -33.16 19.16
C VAL A 348 8.38 -32.65 20.60
N ARG A 349 8.38 -33.51 21.63
CA ARG A 349 8.09 -33.07 22.99
C ARG A 349 9.23 -32.23 23.55
N LEU A 350 8.89 -31.04 24.05
CA LEU A 350 9.84 -30.19 24.76
C LEU A 350 10.21 -30.82 26.11
N PRO A 351 11.46 -30.64 26.60
CA PRO A 351 11.84 -31.11 27.92
C PRO A 351 11.04 -30.44 29.04
N ARG A 352 11.14 -30.99 30.27
CA ARG A 352 10.58 -30.35 31.46
C ARG A 352 11.09 -28.90 31.56
N ASN A 353 10.20 -27.99 31.99
CA ASN A 353 10.40 -26.54 32.11
C ASN A 353 10.46 -25.75 30.80
N TRP A 354 10.28 -26.40 29.64
CA TRP A 354 10.14 -25.73 28.35
C TRP A 354 8.74 -25.92 27.80
N TYR A 355 8.13 -24.84 27.34
CA TYR A 355 6.79 -24.90 26.75
C TYR A 355 6.60 -23.83 25.68
N LEU A 356 5.67 -24.11 24.76
CA LEU A 356 5.20 -23.18 23.75
C LEU A 356 3.78 -22.75 24.13
N GLU A 357 3.53 -21.45 24.11
CA GLU A 357 2.21 -20.88 24.34
C GLU A 357 1.91 -19.74 23.38
N ARG A 358 0.66 -19.26 23.38
CA ARG A 358 0.28 -18.06 22.62
C ARG A 358 1.02 -16.86 23.20
N LEU A 359 1.44 -15.93 22.33
CA LEU A 359 2.08 -14.69 22.75
C LEU A 359 1.20 -13.94 23.77
N SER A 360 1.73 -13.70 24.96
CA SER A 360 1.13 -12.86 26.00
C SER A 360 1.61 -11.40 25.91
N GLU A 361 1.03 -10.50 26.70
CA GLU A 361 1.50 -9.11 26.81
C GLU A 361 2.93 -9.02 27.34
N SER A 362 3.28 -9.80 28.37
CA SER A 362 4.64 -9.84 28.91
C SER A 362 5.67 -10.31 27.88
N ASP A 363 5.34 -11.31 27.04
CA ASP A 363 6.23 -11.78 25.99
C ASP A 363 6.45 -10.71 24.91
N ARG A 364 5.42 -9.86 24.69
CA ARG A 364 5.48 -8.75 23.74
C ARG A 364 6.38 -7.64 24.25
N ASP A 365 6.33 -7.32 25.54
CA ASP A 365 7.22 -6.33 26.15
C ASP A 365 8.69 -6.77 26.02
N ASP A 366 8.98 -8.04 26.32
CA ASP A 366 10.31 -8.65 26.09
C ASP A 366 10.75 -8.53 24.62
N LEU A 367 9.84 -8.81 23.68
CA LEU A 367 10.10 -8.71 22.24
C LEU A 367 10.40 -7.27 21.79
N LEU A 368 9.61 -6.31 22.27
CA LEU A 368 9.77 -4.89 21.95
C LEU A 368 11.10 -4.36 22.48
N GLU A 369 11.44 -4.67 23.72
CA GLU A 369 12.71 -4.28 24.33
C GLU A 369 13.90 -4.89 23.57
N PHE A 370 13.83 -6.19 23.28
CA PHE A 370 14.83 -6.88 22.49
C PHE A 370 15.03 -6.24 21.12
N TYR A 371 13.94 -6.05 20.35
CA TYR A 371 14.01 -5.55 18.98
C TYR A 371 14.49 -4.11 18.92
N ARG A 372 14.08 -3.24 19.86
CA ARG A 372 14.57 -1.86 19.98
C ARG A 372 16.09 -1.81 20.17
N THR A 373 16.65 -2.76 20.93
CA THR A 373 18.08 -2.82 21.23
C THR A 373 18.88 -3.40 20.06
N HIS A 374 18.36 -4.43 19.39
CA HIS A 374 19.08 -5.15 18.31
C HIS A 374 18.97 -4.45 16.95
N SER A 375 17.77 -3.98 16.59
CA SER A 375 17.49 -3.34 15.30
C SER A 375 17.04 -1.89 15.46
N GLY A 376 16.02 -1.65 16.30
CA GLY A 376 15.32 -0.35 16.34
C GLY A 376 14.69 0.02 14.98
N GLY A 377 14.34 -0.98 14.18
CA GLY A 377 13.73 -0.84 12.85
C GLY A 377 12.20 -0.90 12.90
N LEU A 378 11.60 -1.43 11.84
CA LEU A 378 10.15 -1.41 11.58
C LEU A 378 9.51 -2.81 11.53
N LEU A 379 10.24 -3.89 11.86
CA LEU A 379 9.76 -5.27 11.72
C LEU A 379 8.46 -5.51 12.47
N LEU A 380 8.42 -5.07 13.74
CA LEU A 380 7.29 -5.32 14.61
C LEU A 380 6.07 -4.51 14.15
N ASP A 381 6.25 -3.24 13.79
CA ASP A 381 5.17 -2.38 13.30
C ASP A 381 4.60 -2.89 11.97
N ALA A 382 5.47 -3.25 11.03
CA ALA A 382 5.06 -3.75 9.72
C ALA A 382 4.29 -5.09 9.81
N MET A 383 4.50 -5.88 10.87
CA MET A 383 3.76 -7.12 11.12
C MET A 383 2.65 -6.93 12.17
N SER A 384 2.39 -5.69 12.61
CA SER A 384 1.39 -5.37 13.63
C SER A 384 1.59 -6.10 14.97
N LEU A 385 2.85 -6.41 15.29
CA LEU A 385 3.30 -7.04 16.53
C LEU A 385 3.61 -6.00 17.63
N ASP A 386 3.57 -4.72 17.30
CA ASP A 386 3.62 -3.60 18.23
C ASP A 386 2.33 -3.47 19.06
N SER A 387 1.18 -3.77 18.46
CA SER A 387 -0.13 -3.56 19.08
C SER A 387 -0.71 -4.82 19.74
N GLY A 388 -1.22 -4.70 20.98
CA GLY A 388 -1.85 -5.78 21.75
C GLY A 388 -3.18 -6.31 21.20
N GLY A 389 -3.65 -5.81 20.06
CA GLY A 389 -4.95 -6.12 19.47
C GLY A 389 -5.04 -7.52 18.86
N LYS A 390 -6.23 -7.83 18.32
CA LYS A 390 -6.50 -9.03 17.53
C LYS A 390 -5.69 -9.00 16.24
N ILE A 391 -4.60 -9.74 16.23
CA ILE A 391 -3.69 -9.84 15.10
C ILE A 391 -4.40 -10.53 13.92
N ASN A 392 -4.44 -9.87 12.76
CA ASN A 392 -4.75 -10.45 11.43
C ASN A 392 -6.23 -10.77 11.15
N GLU A 393 -7.19 -10.49 12.05
CA GLU A 393 -8.60 -10.89 11.83
C GLU A 393 -9.21 -10.28 10.55
N GLU A 394 -8.96 -9.00 10.29
CA GLU A 394 -9.46 -8.30 9.10
C GLU A 394 -8.83 -8.85 7.81
N LEU A 395 -7.54 -9.14 7.87
CA LEU A 395 -6.79 -9.67 6.74
C LEU A 395 -7.17 -11.14 6.45
N GLU A 396 -7.39 -11.98 7.47
CA GLU A 396 -7.92 -13.34 7.26
C GLU A 396 -9.30 -13.28 6.59
N ALA A 397 -10.17 -12.36 7.03
CA ALA A 397 -11.50 -12.19 6.46
C ALA A 397 -11.43 -11.74 5.00
N MET A 398 -10.56 -10.79 4.66
CA MET A 398 -10.35 -10.31 3.29
C MET A 398 -9.91 -11.45 2.35
N TYR A 399 -8.93 -12.26 2.76
CA TYR A 399 -8.49 -13.42 1.96
C TYR A 399 -9.59 -14.48 1.83
N SER A 400 -10.36 -14.72 2.89
CA SER A 400 -11.42 -15.72 2.90
C SER A 400 -12.53 -15.40 1.89
N LYS A 401 -12.84 -14.11 1.65
CA LYS A 401 -13.79 -13.68 0.60
C LYS A 401 -13.40 -14.19 -0.79
N HIS A 402 -12.10 -14.32 -1.05
CA HIS A 402 -11.56 -14.80 -2.33
C HIS A 402 -11.24 -16.30 -2.34
N GLY A 403 -11.67 -17.04 -1.30
CA GLY A 403 -11.38 -18.47 -1.17
C GLY A 403 -9.89 -18.79 -1.03
N LEU A 404 -9.15 -17.87 -0.40
CA LEU A 404 -7.73 -17.94 -0.11
C LEU A 404 -7.49 -17.94 1.41
N LEU A 405 -6.37 -18.50 1.82
CA LEU A 405 -5.89 -18.56 3.19
C LEU A 405 -4.77 -17.53 3.38
N ARG A 406 -4.94 -16.69 4.41
CA ARG A 406 -3.86 -15.93 5.04
C ARG A 406 -4.13 -15.94 6.53
N ARG A 407 -3.20 -16.46 7.32
CA ARG A 407 -3.28 -16.54 8.78
C ARG A 407 -1.92 -16.35 9.41
N MET A 408 -1.89 -15.69 10.56
CA MET A 408 -0.66 -15.46 11.32
C MET A 408 -0.93 -15.79 12.78
N ASN A 409 -0.16 -16.72 13.32
CA ASN A 409 -0.25 -17.10 14.73
C ASN A 409 1.09 -16.82 15.40
N VAL A 410 1.06 -16.13 16.53
CA VAL A 410 2.28 -15.81 17.29
C VAL A 410 2.34 -16.64 18.56
N TYR A 411 3.51 -17.22 18.82
CA TYR A 411 3.79 -18.07 19.98
C TYR A 411 5.07 -17.64 20.68
N ALA A 412 5.14 -17.84 21.98
CA ALA A 412 6.35 -17.68 22.79
C ALA A 412 6.88 -19.04 23.22
N LEU A 413 8.18 -19.26 23.08
CA LEU A 413 8.90 -20.36 23.70
C LEU A 413 9.49 -19.86 25.02
N LYS A 414 9.11 -20.51 26.11
CA LYS A 414 9.50 -20.09 27.45
C LYS A 414 10.29 -21.18 28.17
N ARG A 415 11.18 -20.73 29.05
CA ARG A 415 11.89 -21.57 30.02
C ARG A 415 11.69 -20.98 31.41
N ALA A 416 10.90 -21.66 32.25
CA ALA A 416 10.57 -21.16 33.60
C ALA A 416 10.10 -19.69 33.59
N GLU A 417 9.04 -19.39 32.82
CA GLU A 417 8.44 -18.05 32.61
C GLU A 417 9.26 -17.05 31.79
N GLN A 418 10.54 -17.30 31.53
CA GLN A 418 11.37 -16.41 30.73
C GLN A 418 11.16 -16.63 29.22
N THR A 419 10.87 -15.57 28.47
CA THR A 419 10.76 -15.60 27.01
C THR A 419 12.12 -15.84 26.36
N MET A 420 12.25 -16.94 25.63
CA MET A 420 13.49 -17.35 24.97
C MET A 420 13.49 -17.04 23.48
N ALA A 421 12.34 -17.23 22.83
CA ALA A 421 12.13 -16.93 21.42
C ALA A 421 10.64 -16.72 21.10
N ILE A 422 10.37 -15.91 20.09
CA ILE A 422 9.03 -15.69 19.54
C ILE A 422 8.94 -16.34 18.15
N PHE A 423 7.80 -16.96 17.88
CA PHE A 423 7.50 -17.66 16.62
C PHE A 423 6.31 -16.99 15.95
N ILE A 424 6.52 -16.49 14.74
CA ILE A 424 5.48 -15.98 13.85
C ILE A 424 5.22 -17.07 12.83
N ALA A 425 4.16 -17.86 13.07
CA ALA A 425 3.72 -18.92 12.18
C ALA A 425 2.76 -18.34 11.15
N ASP A 426 3.29 -18.00 9.97
CA ASP A 426 2.53 -17.57 8.82
C ASP A 426 2.03 -18.77 8.04
N HIS A 427 0.74 -18.77 7.71
CA HIS A 427 0.09 -19.71 6.81
C HIS A 427 -0.50 -18.95 5.64
N SER A 428 -0.23 -19.44 4.43
CA SER A 428 -0.90 -18.96 3.23
C SER A 428 -1.08 -20.05 2.20
N ASP A 429 -1.93 -19.80 1.23
CA ASP A 429 -1.99 -20.62 0.02
C ASP A 429 -0.64 -20.69 -0.69
N ARG A 430 -0.33 -21.89 -1.18
CA ARG A 430 0.85 -22.12 -2.01
C ARG A 430 0.73 -21.31 -3.29
N GLY A 431 1.83 -20.70 -3.69
CA GLY A 431 1.89 -19.84 -4.88
C GLY A 431 1.61 -18.37 -4.63
N LEU A 432 1.04 -17.99 -3.48
CA LEU A 432 0.93 -16.58 -3.09
C LEU A 432 2.31 -15.91 -3.01
N ASN A 433 3.28 -16.62 -2.42
CA ASN A 433 4.69 -16.26 -2.44
C ASN A 433 5.53 -17.43 -2.94
N LEU A 434 6.21 -17.28 -4.08
CA LEU A 434 7.01 -18.35 -4.71
C LEU A 434 8.30 -18.72 -3.95
N SER A 435 8.58 -18.05 -2.83
CA SER A 435 9.64 -18.41 -1.89
C SER A 435 9.08 -18.94 -0.57
N GLU A 436 7.75 -19.10 -0.47
CA GLU A 436 6.99 -19.55 0.70
C GLU A 436 7.24 -18.70 1.97
N LEU A 437 7.66 -17.44 1.83
CA LEU A 437 7.96 -16.55 2.96
C LEU A 437 6.71 -15.95 3.65
N LEU A 438 5.52 -16.23 3.10
CA LEU A 438 4.21 -15.99 3.73
C LEU A 438 3.54 -17.29 4.18
N ASN A 439 4.24 -18.42 4.05
CA ASN A 439 3.83 -19.74 4.48
C ASN A 439 5.03 -20.41 5.18
N CYS A 440 5.50 -19.77 6.25
CA CYS A 440 6.74 -20.10 6.94
C CYS A 440 6.63 -19.85 8.44
N ILE A 441 7.65 -20.30 9.18
CA ILE A 441 7.82 -19.96 10.58
C ILE A 441 8.98 -18.96 10.68
N LYS A 442 8.70 -17.73 11.11
CA LYS A 442 9.76 -16.77 11.48
C LYS A 442 10.03 -16.89 12.97
N VAL A 443 11.28 -16.96 13.36
CA VAL A 443 11.75 -17.10 14.73
C VAL A 443 12.56 -15.87 15.09
N ILE A 444 12.14 -15.15 16.13
CA ILE A 444 12.91 -14.07 16.75
C ILE A 444 13.50 -14.65 18.04
N VAL A 445 14.81 -14.85 18.08
CA VAL A 445 15.53 -15.42 19.22
C VAL A 445 15.97 -14.28 20.14
N LEU A 446 15.39 -14.22 21.34
CA LEU A 446 15.64 -13.14 22.30
C LEU A 446 16.89 -13.43 23.14
N ARG A 447 17.11 -14.71 23.49
CA ARG A 447 18.17 -15.15 24.41
C ARG A 447 19.00 -16.26 23.76
N GLY A 448 19.76 -15.89 22.74
CA GLY A 448 20.52 -16.83 21.89
C GLY A 448 21.55 -17.66 22.66
N ASP A 449 22.25 -17.04 23.62
CA ASP A 449 23.25 -17.74 24.46
C ASP A 449 22.64 -18.87 25.28
N GLU A 450 21.42 -18.68 25.75
CA GLU A 450 20.71 -19.58 26.66
C GLU A 450 19.77 -20.57 25.95
N LEU A 451 19.56 -20.40 24.64
CA LEU A 451 18.66 -21.24 23.83
C LEU A 451 19.46 -22.27 23.00
N PRO A 452 19.45 -23.56 23.36
CA PRO A 452 20.10 -24.58 22.54
C PRO A 452 19.32 -24.87 21.26
N TRP A 453 20.05 -25.12 20.16
CA TRP A 453 19.44 -25.48 18.87
C TRP A 453 18.45 -26.65 18.99
N LYS A 454 18.78 -27.69 19.76
CA LYS A 454 17.91 -28.87 19.95
C LYS A 454 16.53 -28.49 20.50
N ILE A 455 16.46 -27.46 21.35
CA ILE A 455 15.19 -26.98 21.92
C ILE A 455 14.42 -26.17 20.88
N LEU A 456 15.09 -25.21 20.24
CA LEU A 456 14.47 -24.41 19.17
C LEU A 456 13.93 -25.31 18.05
N HIS A 457 14.72 -26.28 17.60
CA HIS A 457 14.32 -27.24 16.58
C HIS A 457 13.08 -28.04 17.00
N LYS A 458 12.98 -28.49 18.26
CA LYS A 458 11.78 -29.17 18.77
C LYS A 458 10.55 -28.26 18.75
N ALA A 459 10.70 -27.00 19.20
CA ALA A 459 9.63 -26.01 19.16
C ALA A 459 9.15 -25.73 17.73
N VAL A 460 10.08 -25.49 16.80
CA VAL A 460 9.78 -25.36 15.36
C VAL A 460 9.06 -26.61 14.85
N SER A 461 9.55 -27.80 15.20
CA SER A 461 8.96 -29.08 14.75
C SER A 461 7.53 -29.28 15.24
N GLN A 462 7.18 -28.83 16.46
CA GLN A 462 5.80 -28.85 16.94
C GLN A 462 4.90 -27.97 16.08
N LEU A 463 5.35 -26.76 15.74
CA LEU A 463 4.56 -25.84 14.91
C LEU A 463 4.48 -26.28 13.45
N ALA A 464 5.56 -26.88 12.93
CA ALA A 464 5.67 -27.37 11.55
C ALA A 464 4.61 -28.45 11.21
N GLN A 465 4.09 -29.18 12.20
CA GLN A 465 3.02 -30.17 12.00
C GLN A 465 1.71 -29.55 11.48
N LYS A 466 1.52 -28.24 11.61
CA LYS A 466 0.34 -27.51 11.12
C LYS A 466 0.41 -27.16 9.63
N TYR A 467 1.54 -27.45 8.98
CA TYR A 467 1.80 -27.12 7.59
C TYR A 467 1.67 -28.35 6.69
N ASP A 468 0.94 -28.21 5.58
CA ASP A 468 0.88 -29.22 4.52
C ASP A 468 2.07 -29.10 3.54
N MET A 469 3.28 -29.24 4.10
CA MET A 469 4.54 -29.15 3.37
C MET A 469 5.54 -30.16 3.92
N GLU A 470 6.22 -30.92 3.06
CA GLU A 470 7.26 -31.86 3.50
C GLU A 470 8.42 -31.16 4.23
N LYS A 471 8.77 -29.96 3.74
CA LYS A 471 9.80 -29.09 4.30
C LYS A 471 9.23 -27.69 4.50
N ILE A 472 9.19 -27.24 5.75
CA ILE A 472 8.70 -25.93 6.15
C ILE A 472 9.88 -24.94 6.11
N PRO A 473 9.73 -23.80 5.41
CA PRO A 473 10.69 -22.71 5.50
C PRO A 473 10.71 -22.12 6.92
N VAL A 474 11.92 -21.96 7.46
CA VAL A 474 12.13 -21.31 8.77
C VAL A 474 13.11 -20.17 8.60
N MET A 475 12.73 -18.98 9.06
CA MET A 475 13.57 -17.79 9.06
C MET A 475 13.96 -17.44 10.49
N CYS A 476 15.25 -17.36 10.80
CA CYS A 476 15.73 -17.02 12.14
C CYS A 476 16.34 -15.62 12.16
N TYR A 477 15.94 -14.83 13.16
CA TYR A 477 16.49 -13.52 13.51
C TYR A 477 16.91 -13.53 14.99
N PRO A 478 18.06 -12.95 15.37
CA PRO A 478 19.11 -12.42 14.49
C PRO A 478 19.71 -13.51 13.60
N SER A 479 20.31 -13.11 12.48
CA SER A 479 20.80 -14.08 11.48
C SER A 479 21.94 -14.96 11.99
N GLU A 480 22.66 -14.47 13.00
CA GLU A 480 23.88 -15.01 13.58
C GLU A 480 23.63 -16.29 14.40
N TYR A 481 22.44 -16.42 14.99
CA TYR A 481 22.10 -17.51 15.93
C TYR A 481 22.42 -18.91 15.38
N LEU A 482 22.09 -19.20 14.11
CA LEU A 482 22.39 -20.51 13.54
C LEU A 482 23.90 -20.77 13.44
N GLY A 483 24.68 -19.76 13.05
CA GLY A 483 26.14 -19.84 12.98
C GLY A 483 26.77 -20.07 14.35
N GLU A 484 26.30 -19.35 15.37
CA GLU A 484 26.74 -19.51 16.77
C GLU A 484 26.46 -20.91 17.32
N LYS A 485 25.40 -21.58 16.86
CA LYS A 485 25.08 -22.97 17.23
C LYS A 485 25.67 -24.02 16.28
N GLY A 486 26.51 -23.61 15.32
CA GLY A 486 27.15 -24.52 14.36
C GLY A 486 26.18 -25.16 13.35
N ILE A 487 25.03 -24.54 13.11
CA ILE A 487 23.99 -25.06 12.21
C ILE A 487 24.18 -24.46 10.82
N PRO A 488 24.28 -25.30 9.77
CA PRO A 488 24.41 -24.81 8.40
C PRO A 488 23.20 -23.97 7.98
N CYS A 489 23.46 -22.73 7.58
CA CYS A 489 22.48 -21.84 7.00
C CYS A 489 22.38 -22.12 5.48
N GLU A 490 21.17 -22.34 4.95
CA GLU A 490 20.99 -22.61 3.52
C GLU A 490 21.15 -21.34 2.67
N LYS A 491 20.67 -20.21 3.20
CA LYS A 491 20.66 -18.88 2.57
C LYS A 491 20.26 -17.82 3.59
N THR A 492 20.48 -16.55 3.25
CA THR A 492 20.01 -15.42 4.04
C THR A 492 19.06 -14.54 3.24
N TYR A 493 18.14 -13.86 3.94
CA TYR A 493 17.22 -12.91 3.35
C TYR A 493 17.24 -11.62 4.17
N GLN A 494 17.38 -10.49 3.48
CA GLN A 494 17.01 -9.19 4.04
C GLN A 494 15.50 -9.01 3.86
N LEU A 495 14.83 -8.67 4.96
CA LEU A 495 13.54 -8.02 4.93
C LEU A 495 13.78 -6.52 4.96
N TRP A 496 13.51 -5.86 3.84
CA TRP A 496 13.51 -4.40 3.76
C TRP A 496 12.10 -3.89 4.00
N ILE A 497 12.00 -2.83 4.80
CA ILE A 497 10.75 -2.23 5.22
C ILE A 497 10.87 -0.72 5.05
N LEU A 498 9.92 -0.12 4.35
CA LEU A 498 9.78 1.32 4.17
C LEU A 498 8.48 1.77 4.82
N ASN A 499 8.57 2.73 5.74
CA ASN A 499 7.43 3.53 6.13
C ASN A 499 7.06 4.44 4.95
N VAL A 500 5.81 4.39 4.49
CA VAL A 500 5.36 5.13 3.30
C VAL A 500 5.43 6.65 3.46
N ASP A 501 5.49 7.16 4.69
CA ASP A 501 5.74 8.59 4.94
C ASP A 501 7.12 9.04 4.41
N ALA A 502 8.09 8.13 4.35
CA ALA A 502 9.39 8.34 3.72
C ALA A 502 9.39 7.98 2.21
N GLY A 503 8.22 7.71 1.63
CA GLY A 503 8.05 7.29 0.24
C GLY A 503 8.59 8.31 -0.77
N ASP A 504 8.41 9.61 -0.53
CA ASP A 504 8.91 10.66 -1.43
C ASP A 504 10.45 10.63 -1.54
N GLN A 505 11.15 10.42 -0.43
CA GLN A 505 12.62 10.27 -0.42
C GLN A 505 13.06 9.01 -1.17
N PHE A 506 12.28 7.93 -1.09
CA PHE A 506 12.54 6.73 -1.88
C PHE A 506 12.33 6.98 -3.38
N MET A 507 11.28 7.71 -3.75
CA MET A 507 11.01 8.08 -5.15
C MET A 507 12.12 8.99 -5.71
N GLU A 508 12.61 9.97 -4.95
CA GLU A 508 13.77 10.78 -5.32
C GLU A 508 15.02 9.92 -5.53
N TYR A 509 15.26 8.96 -4.65
CA TYR A 509 16.38 8.03 -4.77
C TYR A 509 16.30 7.23 -6.07
N MET A 510 15.11 6.72 -6.41
CA MET A 510 14.87 5.94 -7.63
C MET A 510 15.03 6.79 -8.90
N HIS A 511 14.53 8.03 -8.88
CA HIS A 511 14.70 8.98 -9.98
C HIS A 511 16.18 9.28 -10.24
N GLN A 512 16.95 9.58 -9.19
CA GLN A 512 18.38 9.88 -9.30
C GLN A 512 19.22 8.67 -9.75
N ARG A 513 18.89 7.46 -9.27
CA ARG A 513 19.73 6.27 -9.46
C ARG A 513 19.42 5.49 -10.73
N LEU A 514 18.15 5.38 -11.09
CA LEU A 514 17.69 4.51 -12.16
C LEU A 514 16.94 5.27 -13.26
N ARG A 515 16.72 6.59 -13.11
CA ARG A 515 15.88 7.39 -14.01
C ARG A 515 14.49 6.76 -14.18
N ILE A 516 14.03 6.16 -13.07
CA ILE A 516 12.71 5.60 -12.89
C ILE A 516 11.97 6.63 -12.05
N CYS A 517 10.76 7.01 -12.48
CA CYS A 517 9.91 8.12 -11.99
C CYS A 517 10.06 9.44 -12.77
#